data_AF-A0A842M8Z2-F1
#
_entry.id   AF-A0A842M8Z2-F1
#
_cell.length_a   1.000
_cell.length_b   1.000
_cell.length_c   1.000
_cell.angle_alpha   90.00
_cell.angle_beta   90.00
_cell.angle_gamma   90.00
#
_symmetry.space_group_name_H-M   'P 1'
#
loop_
_entity.id
_entity.type
_entity.pdbx_description
1 polymer ?
#
loop_
_entity_poly.entity_id
_entity_poly.type
_entity_poly.pdbx_seq_one_letter_code
_entity_poly.pdbx_strand_id
1 'polypeptide(L)' 'MEAVKRRFLGVASATLVTFRVLGQLIGMALIVLFVNIYLGEGSIATGRESFQALMVVSFISFILLLIVGLLLTLKAR' A
#
# COMPACT_ATOMS: atom_id res chain seq x y z
N MET A 1 -16.91 -3.42 -22.24
CA MET A 1 -17.19 -4.47 -21.24
C MET A 1 -17.69 -3.78 -19.98
N GLU A 2 -18.99 -3.80 -19.70
CA GLU A 2 -19.48 -3.44 -18.35
C GLU A 2 -19.37 -4.71 -17.51
N ALA A 3 -18.47 -4.72 -16.51
CA ALA A 3 -18.32 -5.85 -15.59
C ALA A 3 -19.58 -6.10 -14.74
N VAL A 4 -20.49 -5.12 -14.67
CA VAL A 4 -21.69 -5.13 -13.83
C VAL A 4 -22.85 -4.43 -14.56
N LYS A 5 -24.09 -4.91 -14.36
CA LYS A 5 -25.32 -4.28 -14.89
C LYS A 5 -25.46 -2.83 -14.41
N ARG A 6 -25.92 -1.93 -15.29
CA ARG A 6 -26.10 -0.48 -15.02
C ARG A 6 -26.76 -0.12 -13.68
N ARG A 7 -27.78 -0.89 -13.27
CA ARG A 7 -28.48 -0.68 -11.98
C ARG A 7 -27.59 -0.78 -10.74
N PHE A 8 -26.45 -1.46 -10.84
CA PHE A 8 -25.53 -1.71 -9.72
C PHE A 8 -24.24 -0.90 -9.83
N LEU A 9 -24.09 0.00 -10.82
CA LEU A 9 -22.88 0.80 -10.98
C LEU A 9 -22.59 1.68 -9.76
N GLY A 10 -23.63 2.16 -9.06
CA GLY A 10 -23.46 2.91 -7.81
C GLY A 10 -22.81 2.07 -6.71
N VAL A 11 -23.27 0.83 -6.50
CA VAL A 11 -22.70 -0.10 -5.52
C VAL A 11 -21.29 -0.50 -5.92
N ALA A 12 -21.07 -0.83 -7.20
CA ALA A 12 -19.74 -1.18 -7.71
C ALA A 12 -18.72 -0.04 -7.52
N SER A 13 -19.13 1.21 -7.79
CA SER A 13 -18.29 2.39 -7.57
C SER A 13 -17.95 2.58 -6.09
N ALA A 14 -18.95 2.47 -5.20
CA ALA A 14 -18.72 2.55 -3.75
C ALA A 14 -17.72 1.47 -3.28
N THR A 15 -17.89 0.23 -3.73
CA THR A 15 -16.96 -0.86 -3.41
C THR A 15 -15.54 -0.57 -3.90
N LEU A 16 -15.37 -0.07 -5.13
CA LEU A 16 -14.05 0.31 -5.66
C LEU A 16 -13.38 1.40 -4.81
N VAL A 17 -14.14 2.40 -4.37
CA VAL A 17 -13.63 3.45 -3.48
C VAL A 17 -13.23 2.85 -2.12
N THR A 18 -14.02 1.94 -1.56
CA THR A 18 -13.67 1.26 -0.31
C THR A 18 -12.35 0.48 -0.42
N PHE A 19 -12.14 -0.27 -1.51
CA PHE A 19 -10.88 -0.97 -1.74
C PHE A 19 -9.69 -0.01 -1.89
N ARG A 20 -9.90 1.17 -2.47
CA ARG A 20 -8.87 2.22 -2.56
C ARG A 20 -8.46 2.74 -1.18
N VAL A 21 -9.44 3.08 -0.34
CA VAL A 21 -9.19 3.56 1.03
C VAL A 21 -8.53 2.47 1.88
N LEU A 22 -8.96 1.21 1.72
CA LEU A 22 -8.31 0.06 2.35
C LEU A 22 -6.82 -0.04 1.98
N GLY A 23 -6.48 0.10 0.70
CA GLY A 23 -5.09 0.10 0.24
C GLY A 23 -4.27 1.22 0.88
N GLN A 24 -4.84 2.42 1.03
CA GLN A 24 -4.18 3.53 1.72
C GLN A 24 -3.96 3.24 3.20
N LEU A 25 -4.96 2.69 3.90
CA LEU A 25 -4.86 2.33 5.32
C LEU A 25 -3.77 1.26 5.55
N ILE A 26 -3.75 0.22 4.71
CA ILE A 26 -2.74 -0.84 4.79
C ILE A 26 -1.35 -0.28 4.50
N GLY A 27 -1.22 0.55 3.46
CA GLY A 27 0.05 1.21 3.12
C GLY A 27 0.58 2.05 4.28
N MET A 28 -0.30 2.81 4.94
CA MET A 28 0.10 3.64 6.06
C MET A 28 0.45 2.83 7.30
N ALA A 29 -0.28 1.74 7.57
CA ALA A 29 0.05 0.82 8.66
C ALA A 29 1.44 0.19 8.46
N LEU A 30 1.80 -0.20 7.24
CA LEU A 30 3.12 -0.73 6.91
C LEU A 30 4.23 0.30 7.14
N ILE A 31 4.01 1.56 6.71
CA ILE A 31 4.99 2.64 6.93
C ILE A 31 5.21 2.86 8.43
N VAL A 32 4.15 2.94 9.22
CA VAL A 32 4.25 3.13 10.68
C VAL A 32 5.00 1.96 11.33
N LEU A 33 4.73 0.73 10.89
CA LEU A 33 5.46 -0.45 11.36
C LEU A 33 6.96 -0.35 11.06
N PHE A 34 7.35 0.02 9.84
CA PHE A 34 8.76 0.18 9.50
C PHE A 34 9.41 1.33 10.28
N VAL A 35 8.72 2.45 10.45
CA VAL A 35 9.20 3.57 11.28
C VAL A 35 9.44 3.09 12.70
N ASN A 36 8.52 2.33 13.30
CA ASN A 36 8.69 1.82 14.65
C ASN A 36 9.88 0.83 14.76
N ILE A 37 10.07 -0.05 13.77
CA ILE A 37 11.17 -1.03 13.75
C ILE A 37 12.55 -0.37 13.56
N TYR A 38 12.68 0.55 12.60
CA TYR A 38 13.98 1.13 12.22
C TYR A 38 14.34 2.40 12.98
N LEU A 39 13.34 3.14 13.45
CA LEU A 39 13.53 4.42 14.12
C LEU A 39 13.26 4.32 15.62
N GLY A 40 12.28 3.50 16.04
CA GLY A 40 11.96 3.29 17.46
C GLY A 40 11.69 4.60 18.21
N GLU A 41 12.41 4.83 19.31
CA GLU A 41 12.45 6.09 20.07
C GLU A 41 13.55 7.07 19.60
N GLY A 42 14.32 6.69 18.57
CA GLY A 42 15.39 7.50 17.99
C GLY A 42 14.84 8.66 17.16
N SER A 43 15.48 9.82 17.27
CA SER A 43 15.15 10.96 16.41
C SER A 43 15.75 10.77 15.02
N ILE A 44 15.00 11.15 13.97
CA ILE A 44 15.45 11.17 12.56
C ILE A 44 16.77 11.97 12.41
N ALA A 45 17.04 12.90 13.33
CA ALA A 45 18.20 13.79 13.30
C ALA A 45 19.56 13.12 13.58
N THR A 46 19.62 12.03 14.35
CA THR A 46 20.88 11.40 14.78
C THR A 46 21.24 10.11 14.04
N GLY A 47 20.30 9.52 13.28
CA GLY A 47 20.45 8.22 12.62
C GLY A 47 20.26 8.26 11.10
N ARG A 48 21.14 8.98 10.37
CA ARG A 48 21.07 9.07 8.89
C ARG A 48 21.07 7.70 8.20
N GLU A 49 21.86 6.75 8.70
CA GLU A 49 21.96 5.40 8.14
C GLU A 49 20.67 4.59 8.38
N SER A 50 20.09 4.66 9.58
CA SER A 50 18.82 3.99 9.91
C SER A 50 17.64 4.53 9.10
N PHE A 51 17.61 5.84 8.85
CA PHE A 51 16.59 6.46 8.00
C PHE A 51 16.74 6.04 6.53
N GLN A 52 17.97 5.91 6.03
CA GLN A 52 18.23 5.42 4.69
C GLN A 52 17.79 3.96 4.53
N ALA A 53 18.09 3.10 5.51
CA ALA A 53 17.63 1.71 5.54
C ALA A 53 16.09 1.61 5.55
N LEU A 54 15.42 2.42 6.38
CA LEU A 54 13.97 2.53 6.42
C LEU A 54 13.37 2.85 5.05
N MET A 55 13.91 3.84 4.34
CA MET A 55 13.43 4.22 3.01
C MET A 55 13.60 3.09 2.00
N VAL A 56 14.78 2.47 1.94
CA VAL A 56 15.06 1.37 1.00
C VAL A 56 14.12 0.19 1.24
N VAL A 57 13.94 -0.23 2.50
CA VAL A 57 13.07 -1.36 2.86
C VAL A 57 11.61 -1.04 2.54
N SER A 58 11.16 0.18 2.83
CA SER A 58 9.82 0.63 2.49
C SER A 58 9.58 0.57 0.98
N PHE A 59 10.49 1.12 0.17
CA PHE A 59 10.38 1.08 -1.30
C PHE A 59 10.34 -0.34 -1.84
N ILE A 60 11.23 -1.22 -1.38
CA ILE A 60 11.24 -2.64 -1.81
C ILE A 60 9.91 -3.30 -1.47
N SER A 61 9.38 -3.09 -0.26
CA SER A 61 8.10 -3.66 0.14
C SER A 61 6.93 -3.19 -0.74
N PHE A 62 6.87 -1.89 -1.07
CA PHE A 62 5.84 -1.35 -1.95
C PHE A 62 5.97 -1.85 -3.38
N ILE A 63 7.20 -2.02 -3.89
CA ILE A 63 7.44 -2.63 -5.20
C ILE A 63 6.91 -4.07 -5.23
N LEU A 64 7.17 -4.87 -4.19
CA LEU A 64 6.63 -6.23 -4.09
C LEU A 64 5.10 -6.23 -4.07
N LEU A 65 4.48 -5.34 -3.30
CA LEU A 65 3.01 -5.16 -3.28
C LEU A 65 2.46 -4.80 -4.67
N LEU A 66 3.15 -3.93 -5.42
CA LEU A 66 2.76 -3.57 -6.78
C LEU A 66 2.88 -4.75 -7.76
N ILE A 67 3.94 -5.55 -7.65
CA ILE A 67 4.12 -6.76 -8.48
C ILE A 67 3.00 -7.77 -8.18
N VAL A 68 2.68 -8.00 -6.91
CA VAL A 68 1.55 -8.87 -6.52
C VAL A 68 0.23 -8.33 -7.07
N GLY A 69 -0.01 -7.03 -6.95
CA GLY A 69 -1.20 -6.38 -7.52
C GLY A 69 -1.28 -6.51 -9.05
N LEU A 70 -0.15 -6.42 -9.74
CA LEU A 70 -0.05 -6.62 -11.19
C LEU A 70 -0.36 -8.08 -11.56
N LEU A 71 0.21 -9.06 -10.86
CA LEU A 71 -0.04 -10.48 -11.11
C LEU A 71 -1.51 -10.86 -10.88
N LEU A 72 -2.11 -10.33 -9.82
CA LEU A 72 -3.54 -10.51 -9.55
C LEU A 72 -4.39 -9.91 -10.66
N THR A 73 -4.06 -8.71 -11.11
CA THR A 73 -4.75 -8.06 -12.24
C THR A 73 -4.60 -8.86 -13.52
N LEU A 74 -3.40 -9.36 -13.82
CA LEU A 74 -3.13 -10.15 -15.03
C LEU A 74 -3.90 -11.47 -15.01
N LYS A 75 -3.98 -12.14 -13.85
CA LYS A 75 -4.71 -13.41 -13.69
C LYS A 75 -6.23 -13.23 -13.66
N ALA A 76 -6.72 -12.07 -13.24
CA ALA A 76 -8.14 -11.74 -13.21
C ALA A 76 -8.68 -11.24 -14.57
N ARG A 77 -7.79 -10.96 -15.53
CA ARG A 77 -8.11 -10.53 -16.89
C ARG A 77 -8.37 -11.73 -17.80
#